data_AF-A0A960UPU1-F1
#
_entry.id   AF-A0A960UPU1-F1
#
_cell.length_a   1.000
_cell.length_b   1.000
_cell.length_c   1.000
_cell.angle_alpha   90.00
_cell.angle_beta   90.00
_cell.angle_gamma   90.00
#
_symmetry.space_group_name_H-M   'P 1'
#
loop_
_entity.id
_entity.type
_entity.pdbx_description
1 polymer ?
#
loop_
_entity_poly.entity_id
_entity_poly.type
_entity_poly.pdbx_seq_one_letter_code
_entity_poly.pdbx_strand_id
1 'polypeptide(L)'
;MCGSQGMQSRRLVLQAPCFTCYLVAPNRPHAGAKDFVSEENLTYRFRLVKFWELEAADFLTADVHLLPYVVLMRGGLARVDEIDRRILETSALPNEEKWDLLTVLDIYTGMHNRKLAQALGKKRRELMIESPIYREILEEGKAKGRVEGREQGKAEGQ
;
A
#
# COMPACT_ATOMS: atom_id res chain seq x y z
N MET A 1 13.65 2.06 -65.14
CA MET A 1 13.54 3.26 -64.29
C MET A 1 12.08 3.45 -63.90
N CYS A 2 11.70 3.11 -62.68
CA CYS A 2 10.56 3.70 -61.97
C CYS A 2 10.79 3.44 -60.49
N GLY A 3 11.03 4.52 -59.74
CA GLY A 3 11.55 4.47 -58.37
C GLY A 3 10.49 4.11 -57.34
N SER A 4 10.79 3.11 -56.52
CA SER A 4 10.10 2.84 -55.26
C SER A 4 10.49 3.89 -54.23
N GLN A 5 9.73 4.97 -54.11
CA GLN A 5 9.85 5.88 -52.96
C GLN A 5 9.29 5.17 -51.72
N GLY A 6 10.21 4.73 -50.86
CA GLY A 6 9.89 4.25 -49.53
C GLY A 6 9.19 5.35 -48.74
N MET A 7 7.95 5.06 -48.35
CA MET A 7 7.14 5.90 -47.48
C MET A 7 7.76 5.88 -46.08
N GLN A 8 8.72 6.77 -45.83
CA GLN A 8 9.22 7.01 -44.48
C GLN A 8 8.10 7.64 -43.66
N SER A 9 7.42 6.80 -42.87
CA SER A 9 6.52 7.26 -41.81
C SER A 9 7.32 8.15 -40.85
N ARG A 10 7.13 9.47 -40.98
CA ARG A 10 7.69 10.46 -40.06
C ARG A 10 6.99 10.28 -38.72
N ARG A 11 7.65 9.62 -37.77
CA ARG A 11 7.24 9.62 -36.35
C ARG A 11 7.23 11.06 -35.84
N LEU A 12 6.05 11.64 -35.71
CA LEU A 12 5.84 12.87 -34.97
C LEU A 12 6.00 12.55 -33.48
N VAL A 13 7.20 12.79 -32.94
CA VAL A 13 7.45 12.73 -31.50
C VAL A 13 6.96 14.04 -30.90
N LEU A 14 5.69 14.08 -30.51
CA LEU A 14 5.14 15.18 -29.71
C LEU A 14 5.70 15.04 -28.28
N GLN A 15 6.73 15.83 -27.97
CA GLN A 15 7.23 16.03 -26.61
C GLN A 15 6.24 16.92 -25.83
N ALA A 16 5.10 16.35 -25.46
CA ALA A 16 4.23 16.98 -24.48
C ALA A 16 4.86 16.77 -23.08
N PRO A 17 5.03 17.82 -22.25
CA PRO A 17 5.50 17.67 -20.89
C PRO A 17 4.35 17.13 -20.02
N CYS A 18 3.99 15.87 -20.23
CA CYS A 18 3.04 15.16 -19.37
C CYS A 18 3.82 14.67 -18.14
N PHE A 19 4.03 15.58 -17.19
CA PHE A 19 4.55 15.23 -15.88
C PHE A 19 3.55 14.32 -15.14
N THR A 20 4.11 13.27 -14.53
CA THR A 20 3.55 12.42 -13.47
C THR A 20 2.78 11.18 -13.91
N CYS A 21 3.42 10.01 -13.82
CA CYS A 21 2.77 8.71 -13.68
C CYS A 21 3.69 7.79 -12.87
N TYR A 22 3.22 7.29 -11.71
CA TYR A 22 3.84 6.17 -10.99
C TYR A 22 2.90 4.98 -11.09
N LEU A 23 3.17 4.06 -12.01
CA LEU A 23 2.50 2.75 -11.97
C LEU A 23 3.27 1.88 -10.98
N VAL A 24 2.75 1.77 -9.76
CA VAL A 24 3.23 0.81 -8.76
C VAL A 24 2.65 -0.55 -9.14
N ALA A 25 3.41 -1.33 -9.90
CA ALA A 25 2.99 -2.68 -10.22
C ALA A 25 3.22 -3.59 -8.98
N PRO A 26 2.25 -4.47 -8.64
CA PRO A 26 2.39 -5.38 -7.51
C PRO A 26 3.59 -6.30 -7.69
N ASN A 27 4.20 -6.73 -6.58
CA ASN A 27 5.52 -7.39 -6.47
C ASN A 27 5.56 -8.82 -7.03
N ARG A 28 5.23 -8.96 -8.31
CA ARG A 28 5.62 -10.08 -9.15
C ARG A 28 6.16 -9.50 -10.45
N PRO A 29 7.30 -10.01 -10.94
CA PRO A 29 7.77 -9.68 -12.28
C PRO A 29 6.64 -9.94 -13.28
N HIS A 30 6.10 -8.87 -13.86
CA HIS A 30 5.08 -8.98 -14.88
C HIS A 30 5.74 -8.65 -16.21
N ALA A 31 5.85 -9.64 -17.11
CA ALA A 31 6.50 -9.47 -18.41
C ALA A 31 5.84 -8.37 -19.28
N GLY A 32 4.58 -8.04 -19.00
CA GLY A 32 3.85 -6.95 -19.64
C GLY A 32 4.06 -5.57 -19.01
N ALA A 33 4.85 -5.43 -17.94
CA ALA A 33 5.12 -4.14 -17.31
C ALA A 33 6.06 -3.31 -18.20
N LYS A 34 5.45 -2.42 -19.00
CA LYS A 34 6.12 -1.54 -19.96
C LYS A 34 6.02 -0.09 -19.49
N ASP A 35 7.01 0.71 -19.88
CA ASP A 35 7.12 2.14 -19.61
C ASP A 35 6.48 3.01 -20.72
N PHE A 36 5.70 2.37 -21.60
CA PHE A 36 4.98 3.04 -22.67
C PHE A 36 3.67 2.33 -22.99
N VAL A 37 2.71 3.11 -23.50
CA VAL A 37 1.47 2.64 -24.12
C VAL A 37 1.42 3.20 -25.54
N SER A 38 1.07 2.36 -26.51
CA SER A 38 0.96 2.77 -27.91
C SER A 38 -0.46 2.49 -28.41
N GLU A 39 -1.09 3.54 -28.90
CA GLU A 39 -2.35 3.53 -29.65
C GLU A 39 -2.06 3.74 -31.14
N GLU A 40 -3.09 3.67 -32.01
CA GLU A 40 -2.94 3.71 -33.48
C GLU A 40 -2.05 4.84 -34.01
N ASN A 41 -2.11 6.03 -33.42
CA ASN A 41 -1.35 7.21 -33.88
C ASN A 41 -0.52 7.90 -32.78
N LEU A 42 -0.46 7.34 -31.57
CA LEU A 42 0.13 8.01 -30.42
C LEU A 42 0.85 7.04 -29.49
N THR A 43 2.06 7.41 -29.07
CA THR A 43 2.81 6.67 -28.04
C THR A 43 3.00 7.56 -26.82
N TYR A 44 2.48 7.11 -25.69
CA TYR A 44 2.70 7.72 -24.38
C TYR A 44 3.85 7.01 -23.68
N ARG A 45 4.80 7.78 -23.14
CA ARG A 45 5.92 7.27 -22.33
C ARG A 45 5.82 7.81 -20.92
N PHE A 46 6.14 6.96 -19.95
CA PHE A 46 6.14 7.32 -18.53
C PHE A 46 7.28 6.61 -17.81
N ARG A 47 7.62 7.08 -16.61
CA ARG A 47 8.61 6.42 -15.77
C ARG A 47 7.94 5.27 -15.01
N LEU A 48 8.28 4.03 -15.37
CA LEU A 48 7.83 2.86 -14.64
C LEU A 48 8.80 2.55 -13.48
N VAL A 49 8.30 2.59 -12.23
CA VAL A 49 9.06 2.19 -11.03
C VAL A 49 8.61 0.79 -10.62
N LYS A 50 9.51 -0.18 -10.76
CA LYS A 50 9.25 -1.58 -10.44
C LYS A 50 9.81 -1.90 -9.06
N PHE A 51 8.95 -1.96 -8.05
CA PHE A 51 9.37 -2.18 -6.67
C PHE A 51 10.16 -3.49 -6.50
N TRP A 52 9.80 -4.55 -7.22
CA TRP A 52 10.51 -5.84 -7.19
C TRP A 52 11.93 -5.80 -7.81
N GLU A 53 12.34 -4.69 -8.43
CA GLU A 53 13.72 -4.48 -8.90
C GLU A 53 14.54 -3.66 -7.90
N LEU A 54 13.91 -3.06 -6.88
CA LEU A 54 14.58 -2.28 -5.84
C LEU A 54 15.01 -3.18 -4.68
N GLU A 55 16.12 -2.85 -4.04
CA GLU A 55 16.58 -3.51 -2.81
C GLU A 55 15.96 -2.84 -1.59
N ALA A 56 15.26 -3.59 -0.74
CA ALA A 56 14.62 -3.05 0.45
C ALA A 56 15.60 -2.30 1.38
N ALA A 57 16.85 -2.79 1.46
CA ALA A 57 17.88 -2.23 2.32
C ALA A 57 18.17 -0.75 2.03
N ASP A 58 18.09 -0.34 0.76
CA ASP A 58 18.39 1.04 0.33
C ASP A 58 17.34 2.05 0.81
N PHE A 59 16.15 1.58 1.20
CA PHE A 59 15.00 2.40 1.53
C PHE A 59 14.59 2.33 3.00
N LEU A 60 15.30 1.53 3.82
CA LEU A 60 15.00 1.49 5.25
C LEU A 60 15.25 2.86 5.89
N THR A 61 16.30 3.58 5.51
CA THR A 61 16.58 4.94 6.05
C THR A 61 15.80 6.06 5.35
N ALA A 62 14.89 5.73 4.44
CA ALA A 62 14.11 6.72 3.72
C ALA A 62 13.07 7.39 4.64
N ASP A 63 12.34 8.34 4.05
CA ASP A 63 11.19 8.97 4.67
C ASP A 63 10.19 7.91 5.19
N VAL A 64 9.64 8.16 6.38
CA VAL A 64 8.71 7.24 7.04
C VAL A 64 7.49 6.88 6.18
N HIS A 65 7.02 7.79 5.34
CA HIS A 65 5.89 7.57 4.43
C HIS A 65 6.19 6.52 3.35
N LEU A 66 7.47 6.27 3.05
CA LEU A 66 7.90 5.29 2.06
C LEU A 66 8.08 3.89 2.65
N LEU A 67 8.17 3.76 3.98
CA LEU A 67 8.45 2.48 4.63
C LEU A 67 7.42 1.39 4.33
N PRO A 68 6.10 1.64 4.27
CA PRO A 68 5.14 0.60 3.91
C PRO A 68 5.42 -0.04 2.56
N TYR A 69 5.95 0.73 1.60
CA TYR A 69 6.24 0.24 0.25
C TYR A 69 7.48 -0.64 0.19
N VAL A 70 8.37 -0.58 1.19
CA VAL A 70 9.59 -1.40 1.26
C VAL A 70 9.25 -2.89 1.22
N VAL A 71 8.08 -3.30 1.72
CA VAL A 71 7.65 -4.71 1.67
C VAL A 71 7.39 -5.24 0.27
N LEU A 72 7.22 -4.34 -0.72
CA LEU A 72 7.09 -4.66 -2.14
C LEU A 72 8.45 -4.82 -2.83
N MET A 73 9.56 -4.52 -2.14
CA MET A 73 10.93 -4.58 -2.67
C MET A 73 11.60 -5.92 -2.38
N ARG A 74 12.73 -6.19 -3.05
CA ARG A 74 13.52 -7.41 -2.81
C ARG A 74 14.00 -7.45 -1.35
N GLY A 75 13.71 -8.56 -0.68
CA GLY A 75 14.01 -8.74 0.75
C GLY A 75 13.10 -7.96 1.70
N GLY A 76 12.11 -7.21 1.20
CA GLY A 76 11.26 -6.32 1.99
C GLY A 76 10.41 -7.02 3.05
N LEU A 77 9.85 -8.19 2.71
CA LEU A 77 9.02 -8.95 3.66
C LEU A 77 9.77 -9.38 4.92
N ALA A 78 11.10 -9.57 4.83
CA ALA A 78 11.92 -9.91 5.99
C ALA A 78 12.16 -8.71 6.92
N ARG A 79 11.77 -7.50 6.52
CA ARG A 79 11.92 -6.24 7.28
C ARG A 79 10.60 -5.72 7.85
N VAL A 80 9.50 -6.46 7.68
CA VAL A 80 8.15 -6.05 8.06
C VAL A 80 8.05 -5.66 9.55
N ASP A 81 8.64 -6.44 10.46
CA ASP A 81 8.62 -6.11 11.90
C ASP A 81 9.44 -4.86 12.25
N GLU A 82 10.54 -4.61 11.53
CA GLU A 82 11.37 -3.41 11.70
C GLU A 82 10.60 -2.16 11.24
N ILE A 83 9.93 -2.27 10.09
CA ILE A 83 9.11 -1.20 9.51
C ILE A 83 7.92 -0.89 10.43
N ASP A 84 7.18 -1.91 10.87
CA ASP A 84 6.06 -1.82 11.81
C ASP A 84 6.45 -1.03 13.07
N ARG A 85 7.60 -1.40 13.67
CA ARG A 85 8.12 -0.73 14.85
C ARG A 85 8.48 0.73 14.58
N ARG A 86 9.18 1.03 13.48
CA ARG A 86 9.58 2.41 13.16
C ARG A 86 8.40 3.34 12.92
N ILE A 87 7.33 2.85 12.29
CA ILE A 87 6.11 3.64 12.08
C ILE A 87 5.43 3.92 13.43
N LEU A 88 5.36 2.93 14.33
CA LEU A 88 4.78 3.12 15.67
C LEU A 88 5.57 4.13 16.51
N GLU A 89 6.90 4.00 16.54
CA GLU A 89 7.78 4.70 17.47
C GLU A 89 8.21 6.09 17.00
N THR A 90 8.06 6.42 15.71
CA THR A 90 8.49 7.74 15.19
C THR A 90 7.77 8.89 15.91
N SER A 91 8.48 9.96 16.24
CA SER A 91 7.88 11.20 16.75
C SER A 91 7.53 12.19 15.63
N ALA A 92 7.87 11.87 14.38
CA ALA A 92 7.72 12.77 13.25
C ALA A 92 6.28 12.88 12.72
N LEU A 93 5.39 11.97 13.13
CA LEU A 93 4.02 11.88 12.63
C LEU A 93 2.99 11.93 13.76
N PRO A 94 1.82 12.53 13.53
CA PRO A 94 0.68 12.38 14.43
C PRO A 94 0.17 10.93 14.42
N ASN A 95 -0.59 10.56 15.46
CA ASN A 95 -1.07 9.19 15.61
C ASN A 95 -1.96 8.72 14.44
N GLU A 96 -2.81 9.59 13.90
CA GLU A 96 -3.70 9.28 12.77
C GLU A 96 -2.90 8.80 11.54
N GLU A 97 -1.90 9.58 11.12
CA GLU A 97 -1.04 9.23 9.99
C GLU A 97 -0.25 7.93 10.23
N LYS A 98 0.18 7.66 11.47
CA LYS A 98 0.82 6.37 11.79
C LYS A 98 -0.12 5.20 11.52
N TRP A 99 -1.38 5.30 11.95
CA TRP A 99 -2.37 4.24 11.75
C TRP A 99 -2.69 4.01 10.27
N ASP A 100 -2.72 5.08 9.47
CA ASP A 100 -2.85 4.98 8.02
C ASP A 100 -1.67 4.23 7.40
N LEU A 101 -0.43 4.60 7.76
CA LEU A 101 0.78 3.91 7.26
C LEU A 101 0.83 2.44 7.69
N LEU A 102 0.44 2.13 8.93
CA LEU A 102 0.34 0.74 9.42
C LEU A 102 -0.72 -0.07 8.68
N THR A 103 -1.83 0.57 8.30
CA THR A 103 -2.88 -0.04 7.48
C THR A 103 -2.35 -0.34 6.06
N VAL A 104 -1.64 0.60 5.44
CA VAL A 104 -0.99 0.39 4.14
C VAL A 104 0.02 -0.75 4.22
N LEU A 105 0.82 -0.80 5.28
CA LEU A 105 1.77 -1.89 5.54
C LEU A 105 1.07 -3.25 5.62
N ASP A 106 -0.06 -3.34 6.33
CA ASP A 106 -0.83 -4.59 6.45
C ASP A 106 -1.39 -5.04 5.11
N ILE A 107 -1.93 -4.10 4.32
CA ILE A 107 -2.47 -4.39 2.98
C ILE A 107 -1.34 -4.93 2.09
N TYR A 108 -0.22 -4.23 1.99
CA TYR A 108 0.89 -4.63 1.13
C TYR A 108 1.54 -5.93 1.60
N THR A 109 1.71 -6.11 2.91
CA THR A 109 2.18 -7.38 3.48
C THR A 109 1.21 -8.50 3.15
N GLY A 110 -0.09 -8.27 3.27
CA GLY A 110 -1.15 -9.25 3.03
C GLY A 110 -1.26 -9.68 1.57
N MET A 111 -0.95 -8.79 0.63
CA MET A 111 -0.87 -9.11 -0.80
C MET A 111 0.19 -10.17 -1.10
N HIS A 112 1.26 -10.24 -0.29
CA HIS A 112 2.33 -11.24 -0.44
C HIS A 112 2.18 -12.44 0.49
N ASN A 113 1.87 -12.17 1.75
CA ASN A 113 1.81 -13.15 2.81
C ASN A 113 0.70 -12.79 3.80
N ARG A 114 -0.48 -13.36 3.55
CA ARG A 114 -1.67 -13.16 4.37
C ARG A 114 -1.48 -13.59 5.84
N LYS A 115 -0.68 -14.63 6.10
CA LYS A 115 -0.39 -15.08 7.47
C LYS A 115 0.45 -14.06 8.23
N LEU A 116 1.43 -13.46 7.56
CA LEU A 116 2.27 -12.41 8.16
C LEU A 116 1.46 -11.16 8.49
N ALA A 117 0.59 -10.70 7.58
CA ALA A 117 -0.31 -9.57 7.84
C ALA A 117 -1.28 -9.86 9.00
N GLN A 118 -1.82 -11.08 9.09
CA GLN A 118 -2.65 -11.49 10.23
C GLN A 118 -1.88 -11.48 11.56
N ALA A 119 -0.61 -11.91 11.55
CA ALA A 119 0.25 -11.87 12.73
C ALA A 119 0.53 -10.43 13.19
N LEU A 120 0.80 -9.50 12.27
CA LEU A 120 0.94 -8.07 12.58
C LEU A 120 -0.30 -7.50 13.26
N GLY A 121 -1.48 -7.71 12.65
CA GLY A 121 -2.74 -7.22 13.21
C GLY A 121 -3.04 -7.85 14.58
N LYS A 122 -2.66 -9.11 14.81
CA LYS A 122 -2.79 -9.76 16.13
C LYS A 122 -1.87 -9.09 17.16
N LYS A 123 -0.58 -8.91 16.83
CA LYS A 123 0.43 -8.27 17.69
C LYS A 123 0.00 -6.86 18.11
N ARG A 124 -0.49 -6.03 17.18
CA ARG A 124 -0.97 -4.68 17.49
C ARG A 124 -2.21 -4.69 18.39
N ARG A 125 -3.15 -5.62 18.18
CA ARG A 125 -4.30 -5.81 19.07
C ARG A 125 -3.89 -6.24 20.47
N GLU A 126 -2.92 -7.14 20.59
CA GLU A 126 -2.38 -7.57 21.89
C GLU A 126 -1.80 -6.38 22.66
N LEU A 127 -1.00 -5.52 22.01
CA LEU A 127 -0.50 -4.27 22.59
C LEU A 127 -1.63 -3.31 23.02
N MET A 128 -2.73 -3.22 22.25
CA MET A 128 -3.88 -2.39 22.63
C MET A 128 -4.68 -2.96 23.81
N ILE A 129 -4.86 -4.28 23.90
CA ILE A 129 -5.59 -4.96 25.00
C ILE A 129 -4.90 -4.77 26.36
N GLU A 130 -3.58 -4.60 26.34
CA GLU A 130 -2.80 -4.27 27.54
C GLU A 130 -3.05 -2.84 28.05
N SER A 131 -3.66 -1.95 27.24
CA SER A 131 -4.01 -0.59 27.65
C SER A 131 -5.23 -0.56 28.59
N PRO A 132 -5.13 0.06 29.78
CA PRO A 132 -6.27 0.30 30.66
C PRO A 132 -7.41 1.07 29.97
N ILE A 133 -7.07 2.03 29.11
CA ILE A 133 -8.04 2.86 28.37
C ILE A 133 -8.86 2.00 27.41
N TYR A 134 -8.23 1.04 26.72
CA TYR A 134 -8.95 0.16 25.80
C TYR A 134 -9.95 -0.73 26.55
N ARG A 135 -9.61 -1.21 27.76
CA ARG A 135 -10.53 -2.01 28.57
C ARG A 135 -11.75 -1.20 28.99
N GLU A 136 -11.56 0.07 29.35
CA GLU A 136 -12.66 0.99 29.68
C GLU A 136 -13.59 1.20 28.48
N ILE A 137 -13.04 1.49 27.29
CA ILE A 137 -13.81 1.61 26.04
C ILE A 137 -14.58 0.32 25.72
N LEU A 138 -13.95 -0.85 25.90
CA LEU A 138 -14.57 -2.15 25.63
C LEU A 138 -15.75 -2.42 26.59
N GLU A 139 -15.58 -2.13 27.88
CA GLU A 139 -16.66 -2.30 28.87
C GLU A 139 -17.81 -1.33 28.64
N GLU A 140 -17.53 -0.07 28.28
CA GLU A 140 -18.55 0.91 27.88
C GLU A 140 -19.35 0.41 26.67
N GLY A 141 -18.66 -0.10 25.63
CA GLY A 141 -19.28 -0.68 24.45
C GLY A 141 -20.18 -1.88 24.77
N LYS A 142 -19.72 -2.81 25.63
CA LYS A 142 -20.54 -3.95 26.10
C LYS A 142 -21.75 -3.51 26.93
N ALA A 143 -21.63 -2.44 27.71
CA ALA A 143 -22.73 -1.90 28.48
C ALA A 143 -23.81 -1.31 27.56
N LYS A 144 -23.42 -0.48 26.59
CA LYS A 144 -24.34 0.09 25.58
C LYS A 144 -25.03 -1.01 24.76
N GLY A 145 -24.27 -1.97 24.23
CA GLY A 145 -24.82 -3.06 23.43
C GLY A 145 -25.82 -3.95 24.19
N ARG A 146 -25.64 -4.15 25.50
CA ARG A 146 -26.61 -4.87 26.34
C ARG A 146 -27.93 -4.11 26.51
N VAL A 147 -27.87 -2.78 26.63
CA VAL A 147 -29.05 -1.93 26.74
C VAL A 147 -29.81 -1.91 25.43
N GLU A 148 -29.12 -1.63 24.32
CA GLU A 148 -29.70 -1.59 22.97
C GLU A 148 -30.32 -2.94 22.60
N GLY A 149 -29.62 -4.05 22.82
CA GLY A 149 -30.13 -5.40 22.52
C GLY A 149 -31.37 -5.78 23.35
N ARG A 150 -31.50 -5.30 24.60
CA ARG A 150 -32.70 -5.51 25.41
C ARG A 150 -33.90 -4.72 24.89
N GLU A 151 -33.69 -3.46 24.51
CA GLU A 151 -34.77 -2.62 23.99
C GLU A 151 -35.24 -3.12 22.63
N GLN A 152 -34.31 -3.53 21.76
CA GLN A 152 -34.62 -4.10 20.45
C GLN A 152 -35.36 -5.45 20.57
N GLY A 153 -34.92 -6.34 21.48
CA GLY A 153 -35.61 -7.60 21.74
C GLY A 153 -37.02 -7.44 22.33
N LYS A 154 -37.28 -6.36 23.08
CA LYS A 154 -38.64 -6.02 23.54
C LYS A 154 -39.52 -5.49 22.41
N ALA A 155 -38.95 -4.74 21.48
CA ALA A 155 -39.68 -4.17 20.35
C ALA A 155 -40.01 -5.23 19.28
N GLU A 156 -39.12 -6.17 19.01
CA GLU A 156 -39.32 -7.26 18.02
C GLU A 156 -40.17 -8.42 18.55
N GLY A 157 -40.36 -8.53 19.87
CA GLY A 157 -41.22 -9.53 20.51
C GLY A 157 -42.70 -9.12 20.67
N GLN A 158 -43.09 -7.95 20.14
CA GLN A 158 -44.47 -7.46 20.05
C GLN A 158 -45.03 -7.71 18.65
#